data_AF-S5LXU2-F1
#
_entry.id   AF-S5LXU2-F1
#
_cell.length_a   1.000
_cell.length_b   1.000
_cell.length_c   1.000
_cell.angle_alpha   90.00
_cell.angle_beta   90.00
_cell.angle_gamma   90.00
#
_symmetry.space_group_name_H-M   'P 1'
#
loop_
_entity.id
_entity.type
_entity.pdbx_description
1 polymer ?
#
loop_
_entity_poly.entity_id
_entity_poly.type
_entity_poly.pdbx_seq_one_letter_code
_entity_poly.pdbx_strand_id
1 'polypeptide(L)'
;MFYTSNKFWVETGADIITTILDYLEVKVSKDEMEDFISQREYLNEDVNDNYEPIYINLAKAWEIVRVLVLKIKEHKTDKTKISEGWLYDEIILLYKTLDPTNRYLSMFEGKTSESKKFIGLLDSFIERISLTETVEPLLEFLGVAFIELLITKDLGELTGIYFWFMLECVLISRGYGPIIITEKSELRYIFGLQEKITIEIKKYLLKDFSNLKQFREVVNFWTNKIELFRMEKINLY
;
A
#
# COMPACT_ATOMS: atom_id res chain seq x y z
N MET A 1 0.08 13.92 -17.62
CA MET A 1 0.77 12.96 -16.72
C MET A 1 -0.32 12.00 -16.24
N PHE A 2 -0.27 10.71 -16.58
CA PHE A 2 -1.41 9.77 -16.33
C PHE A 2 -1.92 9.81 -14.88
N TYR A 3 -1.00 9.89 -13.91
CA TYR A 3 -1.30 9.95 -12.47
C TYR A 3 -1.83 11.31 -11.97
N THR A 4 -1.99 12.31 -12.83
CA THR A 4 -2.71 13.56 -12.48
C THR A 4 -4.18 13.51 -12.89
N SER A 5 -4.60 12.45 -13.60
CA SER A 5 -5.99 12.25 -13.99
C SER A 5 -6.84 11.84 -12.79
N ASN A 6 -7.96 12.53 -12.53
CA ASN A 6 -8.89 12.12 -11.48
C ASN A 6 -9.47 10.72 -11.76
N LYS A 7 -9.68 10.38 -13.03
CA LYS A 7 -10.21 9.08 -13.46
C LYS A 7 -9.35 7.92 -12.94
N PHE A 8 -8.02 8.04 -13.04
CA PHE A 8 -7.10 7.03 -12.51
C PHE A 8 -7.31 6.81 -11.01
N TRP A 9 -7.37 7.89 -10.24
CA TRP A 9 -7.53 7.81 -8.79
C TRP A 9 -8.88 7.23 -8.37
N VAL A 10 -9.94 7.49 -9.12
CA VAL A 10 -11.26 6.92 -8.88
C VAL A 10 -11.26 5.42 -9.19
N GLU A 11 -10.93 5.02 -10.42
CA GLU A 11 -11.01 3.62 -10.87
C GLU A 11 -10.05 2.72 -10.09
N THR A 12 -8.77 3.12 -9.99
CA THR A 12 -7.76 2.34 -9.24
C THR A 12 -8.05 2.32 -7.74
N GLY A 13 -8.53 3.44 -7.19
CA GLY A 13 -8.95 3.49 -5.80
C GLY A 13 -10.07 2.53 -5.50
N ALA A 14 -11.08 2.49 -6.36
CA ALA A 14 -12.20 1.59 -6.22
C ALA A 14 -11.76 0.12 -6.30
N ASP A 15 -10.92 -0.25 -7.26
CA ASP A 15 -10.37 -1.60 -7.37
C ASP A 15 -9.59 -2.04 -6.12
N ILE A 16 -8.70 -1.18 -5.61
CA ILE A 16 -7.90 -1.50 -4.42
C ILE A 16 -8.78 -1.60 -3.17
N ILE A 17 -9.65 -0.62 -2.95
CA ILE A 17 -10.48 -0.55 -1.74
C ILE A 17 -11.49 -1.69 -1.73
N THR A 18 -12.15 -2.00 -2.85
CA THR A 18 -13.09 -3.14 -2.93
C THR A 18 -12.39 -4.46 -2.68
N THR A 19 -11.15 -4.64 -3.15
CA THR A 19 -10.33 -5.83 -2.84
C THR A 19 -10.06 -5.96 -1.34
N ILE A 20 -9.72 -4.85 -0.67
CA ILE A 20 -9.49 -4.85 0.78
C ILE A 20 -10.80 -5.11 1.54
N LEU A 21 -11.92 -4.53 1.11
CA LEU A 21 -13.22 -4.77 1.74
C LEU A 21 -13.69 -6.23 1.54
N ASP A 22 -13.47 -6.79 0.35
CA ASP A 22 -13.73 -8.21 0.07
C ASP A 22 -12.90 -9.15 0.96
N TYR A 23 -11.65 -8.78 1.25
CA TYR A 23 -10.81 -9.49 2.22
C TYR A 23 -11.39 -9.42 3.63
N LEU A 24 -11.90 -8.26 4.02
CA LEU A 24 -12.53 -8.01 5.32
C LEU A 24 -14.00 -8.50 5.39
N GLU A 25 -14.47 -9.18 4.36
CA GLU A 25 -15.85 -9.68 4.23
C GLU A 25 -16.94 -8.59 4.26
N VAL A 26 -16.55 -7.34 3.94
CA VAL A 26 -17.46 -6.20 3.79
C VAL A 26 -17.91 -6.13 2.33
N LYS A 27 -19.21 -6.22 2.10
CA LYS A 27 -19.77 -6.23 0.74
C LYS A 27 -19.94 -4.82 0.23
N VAL A 28 -19.22 -4.49 -0.84
CA VAL A 28 -19.48 -3.30 -1.67
C VAL A 28 -19.27 -3.68 -3.13
N SER A 29 -20.07 -3.11 -4.03
CA SER A 29 -19.77 -3.18 -5.46
C SER A 29 -18.66 -2.20 -5.84
N LYS A 30 -17.93 -2.51 -6.93
CA LYS A 30 -16.96 -1.58 -7.50
C LYS A 30 -17.61 -0.26 -7.94
N ASP A 31 -18.76 -0.33 -8.60
CA ASP A 31 -19.47 0.85 -9.11
C ASP A 31 -19.87 1.80 -7.96
N GLU A 32 -20.37 1.26 -6.86
CA GLU A 32 -20.69 2.04 -5.65
C GLU A 32 -19.44 2.72 -5.06
N MET A 33 -18.30 2.02 -5.04
CA MET A 33 -17.03 2.59 -4.59
C MET A 33 -16.51 3.68 -5.53
N GLU A 34 -16.64 3.48 -6.85
CA GLU A 34 -16.28 4.50 -7.84
C GLU A 34 -17.10 5.76 -7.66
N ASP A 35 -18.42 5.64 -7.50
CA ASP A 35 -19.32 6.76 -7.25
C ASP A 35 -18.94 7.49 -5.95
N PHE A 36 -18.73 6.73 -4.87
CA PHE A 36 -18.35 7.26 -3.56
C PHE A 36 -17.04 8.06 -3.59
N ILE A 37 -16.01 7.55 -4.28
CA ILE A 37 -14.72 8.23 -4.42
C ILE A 37 -14.84 9.43 -5.37
N SER A 38 -15.56 9.27 -6.48
CA SER A 38 -15.76 10.32 -7.50
C SER A 38 -16.47 11.54 -6.92
N GLN A 39 -17.53 11.30 -6.13
CA GLN A 39 -18.31 12.34 -5.46
C GLN A 39 -17.68 12.87 -4.17
N ARG A 40 -16.57 12.25 -3.72
CA ARG A 40 -15.87 12.58 -2.47
C ARG A 40 -16.76 12.53 -1.24
N GLU A 41 -17.72 11.61 -1.21
CA GLU A 41 -18.70 11.48 -0.14
C GLU A 41 -18.04 11.21 1.23
N TYR A 42 -16.86 10.58 1.25
CA TYR A 42 -16.04 10.38 2.45
C TYR A 42 -15.63 11.67 3.17
N LEU A 43 -15.79 12.84 2.55
CA LEU A 43 -15.55 14.16 3.15
C LEU A 43 -16.80 14.76 3.80
N ASN A 44 -17.99 14.21 3.56
CA ASN A 44 -19.24 14.72 4.11
C ASN A 44 -19.37 14.35 5.60
N GLU A 45 -19.91 15.26 6.42
CA GLU A 45 -20.06 15.03 7.86
C GLU A 45 -21.07 13.91 8.16
N ASP A 46 -22.11 13.80 7.35
CA ASP A 46 -23.20 12.82 7.48
C ASP A 46 -22.86 11.44 6.88
N VAL A 47 -21.64 11.24 6.37
CA VAL A 47 -21.25 9.99 5.70
C VAL A 47 -21.30 8.78 6.65
N ASN A 48 -21.10 9.02 7.95
CA ASN A 48 -21.13 7.97 8.97
C ASN A 48 -22.54 7.39 9.19
N ASP A 49 -23.59 8.07 8.73
CA ASP A 49 -24.96 7.58 8.86
C ASP A 49 -25.29 6.51 7.81
N ASN A 50 -24.54 6.46 6.71
CA ASN A 50 -24.83 5.62 5.55
C ASN A 50 -23.77 4.55 5.30
N TYR A 51 -22.54 4.72 5.82
CA TYR A 51 -21.41 3.84 5.53
C TYR A 51 -20.67 3.38 6.79
N GLU A 52 -20.14 2.17 6.75
CA GLU A 52 -19.30 1.65 7.82
C GLU A 52 -18.00 2.45 7.96
N PRO A 53 -17.46 2.66 9.17
CA PRO A 53 -16.24 3.46 9.36
C PRO A 53 -15.04 2.98 8.54
N ILE A 54 -14.87 1.66 8.38
CA ILE A 54 -13.76 1.09 7.60
C ILE A 54 -13.80 1.53 6.13
N TYR A 55 -15.00 1.63 5.56
CA TYR A 55 -15.24 2.08 4.20
C TYR A 55 -14.72 3.51 3.97
N ILE A 56 -15.13 4.41 4.87
CA ILE A 56 -14.75 5.82 4.85
C ILE A 56 -13.25 5.98 5.07
N ASN A 57 -12.68 5.23 6.01
CA ASN A 57 -11.26 5.29 6.36
C ASN A 57 -10.36 4.83 5.21
N LEU A 58 -10.75 3.77 4.48
CA LEU A 58 -10.00 3.30 3.30
C LEU A 58 -10.02 4.34 2.16
N ALA A 59 -11.16 4.98 1.90
CA ALA A 59 -11.24 6.06 0.90
C ALA A 59 -10.38 7.28 1.28
N LYS A 60 -10.40 7.69 2.55
CA LYS A 60 -9.53 8.76 3.06
C LYS A 60 -8.05 8.38 2.99
N ALA A 61 -7.70 7.14 3.33
CA ALA A 61 -6.34 6.62 3.22
C ALA A 61 -5.84 6.66 1.76
N TRP A 62 -6.70 6.33 0.81
CA TRP A 62 -6.38 6.43 -0.61
C TRP A 62 -6.14 7.87 -1.08
N GLU A 63 -6.95 8.84 -0.62
CA GLU A 63 -6.69 10.26 -0.92
C GLU A 63 -5.35 10.73 -0.32
N ILE A 64 -4.94 10.21 0.85
CA ILE A 64 -3.60 10.49 1.41
C ILE A 64 -2.50 9.92 0.51
N VAL A 65 -2.66 8.70 -0.01
CA VAL A 65 -1.74 8.13 -1.00
C VAL A 65 -1.67 8.99 -2.25
N ARG A 66 -2.81 9.49 -2.76
CA ARG A 66 -2.84 10.44 -3.87
C ARG A 66 -2.02 11.69 -3.58
N VAL A 67 -2.23 12.32 -2.42
CA VAL A 67 -1.49 13.53 -2.02
C VAL A 67 0.01 13.25 -1.93
N LEU A 68 0.41 12.15 -1.29
CA LEU A 68 1.81 11.71 -1.20
C LEU A 68 2.45 11.55 -2.59
N VAL A 69 1.80 10.82 -3.49
CA VAL A 69 2.28 10.57 -4.85
C VAL A 69 2.45 11.87 -5.64
N LEU A 70 1.50 12.80 -5.55
CA LEU A 70 1.57 14.09 -6.22
C LEU A 70 2.72 14.94 -5.66
N LYS A 71 2.82 15.04 -4.33
CA LYS A 71 3.90 15.76 -3.63
C LYS A 71 5.28 15.24 -4.06
N ILE A 72 5.46 13.92 -4.10
CA ILE A 72 6.71 13.28 -4.55
C ILE A 72 7.04 13.62 -6.02
N LYS A 73 6.05 13.59 -6.92
CA LYS A 73 6.27 13.86 -8.35
C LYS A 73 6.61 15.33 -8.60
N GLU A 74 5.99 16.25 -7.87
CA GLU A 74 6.32 17.68 -7.91
C GLU A 74 7.78 17.89 -7.48
N HIS A 75 8.19 17.33 -6.35
CA HIS A 75 9.56 17.46 -5.84
C HIS A 75 10.64 16.85 -6.76
N LYS A 76 10.34 15.74 -7.45
CA LYS A 76 11.24 15.18 -8.47
C LYS A 76 11.47 16.12 -9.66
N THR A 77 10.49 16.97 -9.96
CA THR A 77 10.61 17.98 -11.02
C THR A 77 11.60 19.07 -10.60
N ASP A 78 11.64 19.39 -9.30
CA ASP A 78 12.49 20.44 -8.73
C ASP A 78 13.94 19.99 -8.45
N LYS A 79 14.29 18.73 -8.72
CA LYS A 79 15.64 18.11 -8.57
C LYS A 79 16.24 18.21 -7.16
N THR A 80 15.46 18.56 -6.16
CA THR A 80 15.87 18.55 -4.76
C THR A 80 15.86 17.11 -4.23
N LYS A 81 16.87 16.74 -3.43
CA LYS A 81 16.85 15.44 -2.73
C LYS A 81 15.67 15.45 -1.76
N ILE A 82 14.91 14.36 -1.66
CA ILE A 82 13.92 14.22 -0.58
C ILE A 82 14.70 14.24 0.74
N SER A 83 14.40 15.20 1.61
CA SER A 83 15.03 15.28 2.92
C SER A 83 14.45 14.20 3.85
N GLU A 84 15.26 13.73 4.79
CA GLU A 84 14.79 12.89 5.90
C GLU A 84 13.59 13.56 6.58
N GLY A 85 12.57 12.78 6.96
CA GLY A 85 11.40 13.31 7.64
C GLY A 85 10.31 13.93 6.74
N TRP A 86 10.58 14.23 5.47
CA TRP A 86 9.68 15.08 4.66
C TRP A 86 8.25 14.54 4.44
N LEU A 87 8.10 13.21 4.45
CA LEU A 87 6.82 12.52 4.25
C LEU A 87 6.22 11.97 5.55
N TYR A 88 6.89 12.17 6.69
CA TYR A 88 6.49 11.51 7.93
C TYR A 88 5.11 11.92 8.41
N ASP A 89 4.76 13.20 8.30
CA ASP A 89 3.46 13.70 8.72
C ASP A 89 2.33 13.03 7.94
N GLU A 90 2.48 12.89 6.62
CA GLU A 90 1.49 12.21 5.78
C GLU A 90 1.47 10.68 6.00
N ILE A 91 2.63 10.07 6.24
CA ILE A 91 2.75 8.63 6.56
C ILE A 91 2.07 8.31 7.90
N ILE A 92 2.26 9.17 8.91
CA ILE A 92 1.56 9.07 10.20
C ILE A 92 0.06 9.33 10.00
N LEU A 93 -0.30 10.34 9.20
CA LEU A 93 -1.71 10.65 8.90
C LEU A 93 -2.42 9.47 8.22
N LEU A 94 -1.75 8.75 7.33
CA LEU A 94 -2.25 7.52 6.72
C LEU A 94 -2.61 6.49 7.81
N TYR A 95 -1.70 6.25 8.77
CA TYR A 95 -1.99 5.35 9.88
C TYR A 95 -3.17 5.85 10.74
N LYS A 96 -3.17 7.13 11.16
CA LYS A 96 -4.24 7.71 11.97
C LYS A 96 -5.62 7.65 11.30
N THR A 97 -5.62 7.67 9.97
CA THR A 97 -6.85 7.54 9.16
C THR A 97 -7.35 6.10 9.16
N LEU A 98 -6.46 5.12 9.05
CA LEU A 98 -6.81 3.71 9.14
C LEU A 98 -7.20 3.29 10.57
N ASP A 99 -6.57 3.89 11.59
CA ASP A 99 -6.83 3.66 13.01
C ASP A 99 -7.15 4.97 13.77
N PRO A 100 -8.42 5.40 13.78
CA PRO A 100 -8.83 6.59 14.53
C PRO A 100 -8.59 6.50 16.04
N THR A 101 -8.42 5.28 16.58
CA THR A 101 -8.13 5.08 18.01
C THR A 101 -6.68 5.39 18.37
N ASN A 102 -5.80 5.49 17.37
CA ASN A 102 -4.37 5.75 17.53
C ASN A 102 -3.65 4.71 18.42
N ARG A 103 -4.12 3.46 18.45
CA ARG A 103 -3.67 2.42 19.39
C ARG A 103 -2.17 2.14 19.32
N TYR A 104 -1.57 2.25 18.14
CA TYR A 104 -0.18 1.96 17.82
C TYR A 104 0.62 3.21 17.44
N LEU A 105 0.11 4.41 17.75
CA LEU A 105 0.80 5.67 17.42
C LEU A 105 2.21 5.75 18.03
N SER A 106 2.45 5.09 19.17
CA SER A 106 3.76 5.01 19.81
C SER A 106 4.84 4.37 18.92
N MET A 107 4.48 3.55 17.93
CA MET A 107 5.43 2.94 16.99
C MET A 107 6.12 3.98 16.10
N PHE A 108 5.53 5.16 15.94
CA PHE A 108 6.07 6.27 15.15
C PHE A 108 6.94 7.23 15.99
N GLU A 109 7.12 6.98 17.28
CA GLU A 109 7.83 7.90 18.19
C GLU A 109 9.32 7.59 18.39
N GLY A 110 9.79 6.40 17.99
CA GLY A 110 11.20 6.02 18.11
C GLY A 110 11.72 5.85 19.55
N LYS A 111 10.81 5.71 20.53
CA LYS A 111 11.16 5.60 21.96
C LYS A 111 11.62 4.20 22.37
N THR A 112 11.12 3.16 21.73
CA THR A 112 11.49 1.75 21.98
C THR A 112 12.32 1.16 20.83
N SER A 113 13.00 0.04 21.07
CA SER A 113 13.76 -0.67 20.03
C SER A 113 12.88 -1.09 18.85
N GLU A 114 11.66 -1.53 19.13
CA GLU A 114 10.65 -1.90 18.13
C GLU A 114 10.24 -0.69 17.30
N SER A 115 9.88 0.43 17.95
CA SER A 115 9.53 1.67 17.23
C SER A 115 10.68 2.20 16.37
N LYS A 116 11.94 2.09 16.83
CA LYS A 116 13.11 2.48 16.03
C LYS A 116 13.30 1.58 14.81
N LYS A 117 13.10 0.27 14.96
CA LYS A 117 13.17 -0.68 13.84
C LYS A 117 12.07 -0.38 12.81
N PHE A 118 10.86 -0.12 13.28
CA PHE A 118 9.73 0.23 12.43
C PHE A 118 9.96 1.55 11.67
N ILE A 119 10.44 2.60 12.35
CA ILE A 119 10.82 3.88 11.72
C ILE A 119 11.93 3.68 10.68
N GLY A 120 12.99 2.94 11.01
CA GLY A 120 14.07 2.66 10.06
C GLY A 120 13.58 1.92 8.81
N LEU A 121 12.54 1.10 8.95
CA LEU A 121 11.88 0.50 7.81
C LEU A 121 11.12 1.54 6.98
N LEU A 122 10.34 2.43 7.60
CA LEU A 122 9.68 3.54 6.89
C LEU A 122 10.67 4.45 6.15
N ASP A 123 11.81 4.76 6.77
CA ASP A 123 12.91 5.48 6.11
C ASP A 123 13.36 4.76 4.84
N SER A 124 13.59 3.46 4.92
CA SER A 124 13.99 2.67 3.75
C SER A 124 12.94 2.66 2.62
N PHE A 125 11.64 2.70 2.95
CA PHE A 125 10.58 2.90 1.94
C PHE A 125 10.70 4.27 1.28
N ILE A 126 10.86 5.35 2.07
CA ILE A 126 11.00 6.72 1.56
C ILE A 126 12.24 6.86 0.68
N GLU A 127 13.36 6.25 1.06
CA GLU A 127 14.59 6.25 0.26
C GLU A 127 14.37 5.58 -1.10
N ARG A 128 13.70 4.42 -1.13
CA ARG A 128 13.43 3.65 -2.37
C ARG A 128 12.58 4.40 -3.37
N ILE A 129 11.72 5.32 -2.93
CA ILE A 129 10.98 6.23 -3.82
C ILE A 129 11.93 7.07 -4.70
N SER A 130 13.11 7.41 -4.17
CA SER A 130 14.10 8.28 -4.80
C SER A 130 15.16 7.53 -5.62
N LEU A 131 15.40 6.24 -5.34
CA LEU A 131 16.45 5.47 -6.01
C LEU A 131 16.05 5.07 -7.44
N THR A 132 16.99 5.12 -8.39
CA THR A 132 16.81 4.58 -9.75
C THR A 132 17.09 3.09 -9.79
N GLU A 133 16.07 2.29 -9.55
CA GLU A 133 16.12 0.82 -9.63
C GLU A 133 15.16 0.30 -10.71
N THR A 134 15.29 -0.96 -11.14
CA THR A 134 14.26 -1.62 -11.97
C THR A 134 13.10 -2.09 -11.10
N VAL A 135 12.00 -2.57 -11.71
CA VAL A 135 10.79 -2.94 -10.96
C VAL A 135 11.04 -4.15 -10.06
N GLU A 136 11.81 -5.14 -10.53
CA GLU A 136 12.00 -6.41 -9.83
C GLU A 136 12.78 -6.27 -8.52
N PRO A 137 13.96 -5.62 -8.46
CA PRO A 137 14.68 -5.40 -7.21
C PRO A 137 13.87 -4.58 -6.21
N LEU A 138 13.07 -3.62 -6.70
CA LEU A 138 12.15 -2.86 -5.86
C LEU A 138 11.07 -3.77 -5.27
N LEU A 139 10.41 -4.61 -6.08
CA LEU A 139 9.39 -5.55 -5.61
C LEU A 139 9.96 -6.60 -4.65
N GLU A 140 11.18 -7.08 -4.88
CA GLU A 140 11.85 -7.98 -3.95
C GLU A 140 12.08 -7.30 -2.60
N PHE A 141 12.58 -6.06 -2.59
CA PHE A 141 12.76 -5.28 -1.38
C PHE A 141 11.42 -5.06 -0.65
N LEU A 142 10.40 -4.58 -1.36
CA LEU A 142 9.07 -4.32 -0.80
C LEU A 142 8.43 -5.61 -0.27
N GLY A 143 8.66 -6.74 -0.95
CA GLY A 143 8.17 -8.05 -0.54
C GLY A 143 8.82 -8.55 0.74
N VAL A 144 10.15 -8.41 0.86
CA VAL A 144 10.87 -8.76 2.10
C VAL A 144 10.32 -7.93 3.25
N ALA A 145 10.26 -6.61 3.08
CA ALA A 145 9.73 -5.70 4.09
C ALA A 145 8.31 -6.11 4.51
N PHE A 146 7.42 -6.32 3.54
CA PHE A 146 6.03 -6.69 3.81
C PHE A 146 5.90 -7.97 4.63
N ILE A 147 6.67 -9.02 4.28
CA ILE A 147 6.65 -10.29 5.02
C ILE A 147 7.18 -10.11 6.44
N GLU A 148 8.28 -9.35 6.62
CA GLU A 148 8.81 -9.06 7.96
C GLU A 148 7.76 -8.37 8.84
N LEU A 149 7.01 -7.45 8.27
CA LEU A 149 5.95 -6.71 8.95
C LEU A 149 4.74 -7.58 9.28
N LEU A 150 4.34 -8.49 8.39
CA LEU A 150 3.31 -9.48 8.71
C LEU A 150 3.71 -10.40 9.87
N ILE A 151 5.01 -10.64 10.05
CA ILE A 151 5.55 -11.41 11.17
C ILE A 151 5.53 -10.59 12.47
N THR A 152 6.05 -9.36 12.45
CA THR A 152 6.17 -8.51 13.64
C THR A 152 4.82 -7.96 14.09
N LYS A 153 3.89 -7.73 13.17
CA LYS A 153 2.57 -7.11 13.39
C LYS A 153 2.67 -5.80 14.16
N ASP A 154 3.59 -4.93 13.73
CA ASP A 154 3.92 -3.67 14.40
C ASP A 154 2.71 -2.74 14.61
N LEU A 155 1.69 -2.83 13.75
CA LEU A 155 0.42 -2.09 13.85
C LEU A 155 -0.79 -3.02 14.08
N GLY A 156 -0.57 -4.21 14.66
CA GLY A 156 -1.62 -5.20 14.87
C GLY A 156 -2.25 -5.69 13.58
N GLU A 157 -3.57 -5.77 13.54
CA GLU A 157 -4.36 -6.24 12.38
C GLU A 157 -4.26 -5.31 11.16
N LEU A 158 -4.00 -4.03 11.40
CA LEU A 158 -3.89 -3.02 10.33
C LEU A 158 -2.53 -3.03 9.64
N THR A 159 -1.55 -3.79 10.14
CA THR A 159 -0.21 -3.86 9.55
C THR A 159 -0.27 -4.16 8.05
N GLY A 160 -1.00 -5.20 7.64
CA GLY A 160 -1.11 -5.58 6.24
C GLY A 160 -1.70 -4.48 5.36
N ILE A 161 -2.81 -3.87 5.80
CA ILE A 161 -3.52 -2.82 5.04
C ILE A 161 -2.67 -1.56 4.93
N TYR A 162 -2.09 -1.10 6.04
CA TYR A 162 -1.22 0.07 6.07
C TYR A 162 -0.04 -0.08 5.11
N PHE A 163 0.61 -1.25 5.12
CA PHE A 163 1.74 -1.49 4.23
C PHE A 163 1.34 -1.69 2.78
N TRP A 164 0.14 -2.19 2.51
CA TRP A 164 -0.40 -2.23 1.15
C TRP A 164 -0.50 -0.81 0.55
N PHE A 165 -1.06 0.16 1.29
CA PHE A 165 -1.11 1.55 0.84
C PHE A 165 0.30 2.17 0.65
N MET A 166 1.25 1.85 1.52
CA MET A 166 2.64 2.31 1.37
C MET A 166 3.30 1.72 0.12
N LEU A 167 3.08 0.43 -0.15
CA LEU A 167 3.57 -0.25 -1.35
C LEU A 167 3.00 0.41 -2.61
N GLU A 168 1.69 0.64 -2.67
CA GLU A 168 1.03 1.34 -3.77
C GLU A 168 1.60 2.75 -3.98
N CYS A 169 1.79 3.50 -2.89
CA CYS A 169 2.41 4.82 -2.92
C CYS A 169 3.80 4.77 -3.57
N VAL A 170 4.66 3.82 -3.20
CA VAL A 170 6.01 3.69 -3.78
C VAL A 170 5.94 3.36 -5.27
N LEU A 171 5.13 2.38 -5.67
CA LEU A 171 5.04 1.94 -7.06
C LEU A 171 4.50 3.02 -7.99
N ILE A 172 3.41 3.69 -7.60
CA ILE A 172 2.79 4.77 -8.37
C ILE A 172 3.72 5.99 -8.45
N SER A 173 4.42 6.33 -7.35
CA SER A 173 5.41 7.41 -7.30
C SER A 173 6.59 7.17 -8.24
N ARG A 174 7.01 5.92 -8.38
CA ARG A 174 8.06 5.49 -9.31
C ARG A 174 7.54 5.33 -10.74
N GLY A 175 6.22 5.31 -10.93
CA GLY A 175 5.57 5.23 -12.23
C GLY A 175 5.40 3.81 -12.77
N TYR A 176 5.62 2.78 -11.94
CA TYR A 176 5.43 1.38 -12.33
C TYR A 176 3.96 1.07 -12.60
N GLY A 177 3.07 1.57 -11.74
CA GLY A 177 1.65 1.26 -11.74
C GLY A 177 1.24 0.58 -10.43
N PRO A 178 -0.06 0.51 -10.14
CA PRO A 178 -0.58 -0.16 -8.96
C PRO A 178 -0.59 -1.68 -9.09
N ILE A 179 -0.76 -2.40 -7.98
CA ILE A 179 -1.05 -3.84 -7.98
C ILE A 179 -2.55 -4.03 -7.80
N ILE A 180 -3.25 -4.25 -8.90
CA ILE A 180 -4.69 -4.50 -8.88
C ILE A 180 -4.98 -6.01 -8.87
N ILE A 181 -5.71 -6.46 -7.86
CA ILE A 181 -6.16 -7.85 -7.73
C ILE A 181 -7.66 -7.86 -8.04
N THR A 182 -8.04 -8.38 -9.21
CA THR A 182 -9.44 -8.34 -9.67
C THR A 182 -10.22 -9.59 -9.29
N GLU A 183 -9.54 -10.69 -8.98
CA GLU A 183 -10.21 -11.95 -8.67
C GLU A 183 -9.99 -12.39 -7.21
N LYS A 184 -11.07 -12.82 -6.56
CA LYS A 184 -11.03 -13.39 -5.21
C LYS A 184 -10.14 -14.64 -5.10
N SER A 185 -9.99 -15.39 -6.19
CA SER A 185 -9.07 -16.53 -6.33
C SER A 185 -7.61 -16.10 -6.18
N GLU A 186 -7.21 -15.02 -6.85
CA GLU A 186 -5.86 -14.46 -6.79
C GLU A 186 -5.52 -13.95 -5.39
N LEU A 187 -6.47 -13.23 -4.77
CA LEU A 187 -6.34 -12.74 -3.40
C LEU A 187 -6.07 -13.90 -2.42
N ARG A 188 -6.89 -14.96 -2.50
CA ARG A 188 -6.71 -16.18 -1.67
C ARG A 188 -5.38 -16.87 -1.96
N TYR A 189 -4.97 -16.93 -3.22
CA TYR A 189 -3.70 -17.54 -3.60
C TYR A 189 -2.52 -16.80 -2.98
N ILE A 190 -2.48 -15.46 -3.11
CA ILE A 190 -1.41 -14.65 -2.53
C ILE A 190 -1.36 -14.72 -1.01
N PHE A 191 -2.51 -14.65 -0.33
CA PHE A 191 -2.53 -14.83 1.13
C PHE A 191 -2.06 -16.23 1.54
N GLY A 192 -2.42 -17.26 0.78
CA GLY A 192 -1.92 -18.61 1.01
C GLY A 192 -0.40 -18.73 0.84
N LEU A 193 0.21 -17.97 -0.07
CA LEU A 193 1.68 -17.91 -0.19
C LEU A 193 2.31 -17.17 1.00
N GLN A 194 1.77 -16.02 1.39
CA GLN A 194 2.26 -15.22 2.51
C GLN A 194 2.20 -15.97 3.84
N GLU A 195 1.12 -16.72 4.07
CA GLU A 195 0.97 -17.59 5.23
C GLU A 195 2.04 -18.69 5.25
N LYS A 196 2.25 -19.38 4.11
CA LYS A 196 3.30 -20.41 3.99
C LYS A 196 4.68 -19.85 4.27
N ILE A 197 5.03 -18.69 3.70
CA ILE A 197 6.30 -18.01 3.94
C ILE A 197 6.46 -17.70 5.44
N THR A 198 5.43 -17.12 6.05
CA THR A 198 5.42 -16.77 7.47
C THR A 198 5.63 -18.00 8.37
N ILE A 199 4.98 -19.12 8.06
CA ILE A 199 5.13 -20.39 8.78
C ILE A 199 6.58 -20.91 8.64
N GLU A 200 7.14 -20.90 7.43
CA GLU A 200 8.50 -21.39 7.19
C GLU A 200 9.56 -20.54 7.91
N ILE A 201 9.44 -19.21 7.88
CA ILE A 201 10.35 -18.30 8.60
C ILE A 201 10.30 -18.57 10.11
N LYS A 202 9.10 -18.69 10.68
CA LYS A 202 8.92 -18.96 12.10
C LYS A 202 9.47 -20.33 12.52
N LYS A 203 9.32 -21.34 11.65
CA LYS A 203 9.76 -22.72 11.95
C LYS A 203 11.27 -22.88 11.88
N TYR A 204 11.92 -22.24 10.92
CA TYR A 204 13.34 -22.48 10.60
C TYR A 204 14.25 -21.29 10.87
N LEU A 205 13.72 -20.16 11.39
CA LEU A 205 14.45 -18.91 11.63
C LEU A 205 15.24 -18.45 10.39
N LEU A 206 14.63 -18.60 9.21
CA LEU A 206 15.27 -18.29 7.93
C LEU A 206 15.56 -16.80 7.84
N LYS A 207 16.85 -16.46 7.79
CA LYS A 207 17.31 -15.09 7.55
C LYS A 207 17.18 -14.68 6.07
N ASP A 208 17.35 -15.65 5.15
CA ASP A 208 17.33 -15.40 3.70
C ASP A 208 16.10 -16.04 3.03
N PHE A 209 14.91 -15.74 3.55
CA PHE A 209 13.65 -16.30 3.03
C PHE A 209 13.28 -15.81 1.63
N SER A 210 13.96 -14.79 1.11
CA SER A 210 13.77 -14.30 -0.26
C SER A 210 14.07 -15.37 -1.33
N ASN A 211 14.80 -16.43 -0.97
CA ASN A 211 15.07 -17.57 -1.86
C ASN A 211 13.97 -18.65 -1.81
N LEU A 212 12.96 -18.51 -0.96
CA LEU A 212 11.82 -19.43 -0.93
C LEU A 212 11.04 -19.34 -2.24
N LYS A 213 10.60 -20.49 -2.76
CA LYS A 213 9.82 -20.57 -3.99
C LYS A 213 8.54 -19.72 -3.89
N GLN A 214 7.87 -19.80 -2.75
CA GLN A 214 6.64 -19.06 -2.45
C GLN A 214 6.88 -17.55 -2.46
N PHE A 215 8.03 -17.08 -1.95
CA PHE A 215 8.39 -15.68 -2.00
C PHE A 215 8.58 -15.20 -3.45
N ARG A 216 9.31 -15.98 -4.25
CA ARG A 216 9.48 -15.69 -5.69
C ARG A 216 8.14 -15.70 -6.44
N GLU A 217 7.21 -16.57 -6.07
CA GLU A 217 5.85 -16.58 -6.63
C GLU A 217 5.08 -15.30 -6.28
N VAL A 218 5.21 -14.76 -5.05
CA VAL A 218 4.61 -13.46 -4.67
C VAL A 218 5.18 -12.32 -5.51
N VAL A 219 6.51 -12.23 -5.61
CA VAL A 219 7.17 -11.18 -6.41
C VAL A 219 6.77 -11.27 -7.88
N ASN A 220 6.75 -12.48 -8.45
CA ASN A 220 6.33 -12.69 -9.84
C ASN A 220 4.87 -12.29 -10.07
N PHE A 221 3.98 -12.60 -9.13
CA PHE A 221 2.58 -12.17 -9.21
C PHE A 221 2.48 -10.64 -9.26
N TRP A 222 3.19 -9.93 -8.37
CA TRP A 222 3.23 -8.47 -8.37
C TRP A 222 3.81 -7.89 -9.66
N THR A 223 4.92 -8.45 -10.17
CA THR A 223 5.50 -8.05 -11.46
C THR A 223 4.47 -8.21 -12.58
N ASN A 224 3.76 -9.34 -12.64
CA ASN A 224 2.75 -9.58 -13.66
C ASN A 224 1.60 -8.57 -13.59
N LYS A 225 1.12 -8.22 -12.39
CA LYS A 225 0.07 -7.20 -12.22
C LYS A 225 0.51 -5.82 -12.73
N ILE A 226 1.75 -5.43 -12.43
CA ILE A 226 2.32 -4.17 -12.92
C ILE A 226 2.45 -4.18 -14.44
N GLU A 227 2.93 -5.27 -15.03
CA GLU A 227 3.07 -5.38 -16.48
C GLU A 227 1.72 -5.39 -17.21
N LEU A 228 0.70 -6.07 -16.66
CA LEU A 228 -0.67 -6.02 -17.19
C LEU A 228 -1.20 -4.58 -17.21
N PHE A 229 -1.07 -3.86 -16.09
CA PHE A 229 -1.49 -2.46 -16.02
C PHE A 229 -0.76 -1.58 -17.06
N ARG A 230 0.54 -1.81 -17.28
CA ARG A 230 1.31 -1.09 -18.30
C ARG A 230 0.81 -1.37 -19.72
N MET A 231 0.49 -2.62 -20.04
CA MET A 231 -0.04 -3.00 -21.35
C MET A 231 -1.41 -2.37 -21.61
N GLU A 232 -2.30 -2.39 -20.63
CA GLU A 232 -3.62 -1.76 -20.73
C GLU A 232 -3.51 -0.25 -20.97
N LYS A 233 -2.57 0.40 -20.30
CA LYS A 233 -2.29 1.82 -20.51
C LYS A 233 -1.74 2.13 -21.90
N ILE A 234 -0.87 1.30 -22.46
CA ILE A 234 -0.35 1.49 -23.82
C ILE A 234 -1.48 1.41 -24.85
N ASN A 235 -2.48 0.56 -24.64
CA ASN A 235 -3.60 0.42 -25.57
C ASN A 235 -4.61 1.58 -25.54
N LEU A 236 -4.52 2.47 -24.55
CA LEU A 236 -5.41 3.63 -24.38
C LEU A 236 -4.83 4.93 -24.96
N TYR A 237 -3.60 4.92 -25.50
CA TYR A 237 -2.91 6.08 -26.06
C TYR A 237 -2.24 5.76 -27.41
#